data_AF-A0A7C3XMK9-F1
#
_entry.id   AF-A0A7C3XMK9-F1
#
_cell.length_a   1.000
_cell.length_b   1.000
_cell.length_c   1.000
_cell.angle_alpha   90.00
_cell.angle_beta   90.00
_cell.angle_gamma   90.00
#
_symmetry.space_group_name_H-M   'P 1'
#
loop_
_entity.id
_entity.type
_entity.pdbx_description
1 polymer ?
#
loop_
_entity_poly.entity_id
_entity_poly.type
_entity_poly.pdbx_seq_one_letter_code
_entity_poly.pdbx_strand_id
1 'polypeptide(L)'
;MSEKVLYKPIEDMFVKRGYFSISSRKKLPRERVHSPFGVDVHGVTKKVDVVAFKGINDELEAEAVECKLGRTWEAAGEAIGQATAYQRMFPEVYVATEASEDNLKHVESLLRQLGLGYIMVGKDKAEEIFPPSHNIRFNQKEYELQVKGKAIALLAGYEVLGIDNFQFGRADKPYQIWLSSLEACNITCSYNKGVFWFGSNLEKKEAVERIFSKIKAKELYDLLHGLSSEYRFWLAKFALYRPKKYIQRSYSNAKTDSQNGSFKRLIMLGKM
;
A
#
# COMPACT_ATOMS: atom_id res chain seq x y z
N MET A 1 21.40 10.26 13.83
CA MET A 1 20.59 9.02 13.70
C MET A 1 19.44 9.32 12.74
N SER A 2 18.92 8.35 11.98
CA SER A 2 17.85 8.61 10.99
C SER A 2 16.47 8.33 11.58
N GLU A 3 15.47 9.16 11.29
CA GLU A 3 14.07 9.01 11.78
C GLU A 3 13.46 7.64 11.49
N LYS A 4 13.97 6.96 10.46
CA LYS A 4 13.59 5.61 10.06
C LYS A 4 13.75 4.55 11.14
N VAL A 5 14.54 4.81 12.19
CA VAL A 5 14.64 3.90 13.35
C VAL A 5 13.33 3.82 14.13
N LEU A 6 12.48 4.85 14.06
CA LEU A 6 11.20 4.91 14.77
C LEU A 6 10.10 4.09 14.09
N TYR A 7 10.22 3.83 12.79
CA TYR A 7 9.10 3.32 11.99
C TYR A 7 8.75 1.87 12.31
N LYS A 8 9.77 1.02 12.56
CA LYS A 8 9.53 -0.41 12.79
C LYS A 8 8.77 -0.68 14.10
N PRO A 9 9.13 -0.05 15.24
CA PRO A 9 8.31 -0.12 16.45
C PRO A 9 6.85 0.26 16.24
N ILE A 10 6.57 1.28 15.42
CA ILE A 10 5.22 1.74 15.11
C ILE A 10 4.49 0.72 14.21
N GLU A 11 5.13 0.22 13.15
CA GLU A 11 4.58 -0.87 12.33
C GLU A 11 4.20 -2.07 13.20
N ASP A 12 5.08 -2.48 14.12
CA ASP A 12 4.85 -3.63 15.00
C ASP A 12 3.71 -3.39 15.99
N MET A 13 3.54 -2.15 16.47
CA MET A 13 2.38 -1.76 17.28
C MET A 13 1.07 -1.93 16.50
N PHE A 14 1.02 -1.44 15.25
CA PHE A 14 -0.17 -1.57 14.40
C PHE A 14 -0.47 -3.01 14.01
N VAL A 15 0.55 -3.79 13.65
CA VAL A 15 0.38 -5.22 13.32
C VAL A 15 -0.19 -5.98 14.51
N LYS A 16 0.26 -5.72 15.74
CA LYS A 16 -0.31 -6.32 16.96
C LYS A 16 -1.79 -5.96 17.18
N ARG A 17 -2.25 -4.81 16.68
CA ARG A 17 -3.65 -4.35 16.72
C ARG A 17 -4.49 -4.88 15.54
N GLY A 18 -3.89 -5.71 14.68
CA GLY A 18 -4.55 -6.34 13.53
C GLY A 18 -4.56 -5.49 12.26
N TYR A 19 -3.70 -4.48 12.16
CA TYR A 19 -3.58 -3.66 10.96
C TYR A 19 -2.54 -4.23 10.00
N PHE A 20 -2.75 -3.99 8.71
CA PHE A 20 -1.68 -4.06 7.72
C PHE A 20 -0.91 -2.73 7.71
N SER A 21 0.38 -2.76 8.03
CA SER A 21 1.21 -1.55 8.13
C SER A 21 2.42 -1.57 7.20
N ILE A 22 2.71 -0.41 6.61
CA ILE A 22 3.91 -0.17 5.78
C ILE A 22 4.48 1.21 6.10
N SER A 23 5.80 1.37 5.96
CA SER A 23 6.48 2.63 6.21
C SER A 23 7.38 3.08 5.05
N SER A 24 7.98 4.27 5.18
CA SER A 24 8.93 4.84 4.22
C SER A 24 10.39 4.39 4.45
N ARG A 25 10.62 3.37 5.30
CA ARG A 25 11.96 2.85 5.59
C ARG A 25 12.62 2.18 4.38
N LYS A 26 13.84 1.70 4.55
CA LYS A 26 14.45 0.83 3.54
C LYS A 26 13.90 -0.59 3.74
N LYS A 27 13.68 -1.28 2.63
CA LYS A 27 13.39 -2.71 2.61
C LYS A 27 14.44 -3.46 3.43
N LEU A 28 14.01 -4.25 4.41
CA LEU A 28 14.89 -5.10 5.21
C LEU A 28 15.30 -6.36 4.43
N PRO A 29 16.46 -6.98 4.72
CA PRO A 29 16.94 -8.14 3.95
C PRO A 29 15.97 -9.33 3.89
N ARG A 30 15.18 -9.54 4.95
CA ARG A 30 14.20 -10.63 5.03
C ARG A 30 12.86 -10.30 4.37
N GLU A 31 12.62 -9.03 4.06
CA GLU A 31 11.39 -8.64 3.39
C GLU A 31 11.48 -9.01 1.93
N ARG A 32 10.40 -9.59 1.40
CA ARG A 32 10.31 -9.85 -0.04
C ARG A 32 9.94 -8.58 -0.78
N VAL A 33 9.15 -7.71 -0.17
CA VAL A 33 8.52 -6.59 -0.86
C VAL A 33 8.34 -5.42 0.09
N HIS A 34 8.58 -4.21 -0.41
CA HIS A 34 8.43 -2.99 0.36
C HIS A 34 8.31 -1.79 -0.59
N SER A 35 7.33 -0.94 -0.36
CA SER A 35 7.16 0.33 -1.06
C SER A 35 6.59 1.34 -0.06
N PRO A 36 7.18 2.54 0.08
CA PRO A 36 6.58 3.63 0.84
C PRO A 36 5.17 3.96 0.34
N PHE A 37 4.33 4.54 1.18
CA PHE A 37 3.03 5.05 0.78
C PHE A 37 3.11 6.52 0.38
N GLY A 38 2.94 6.80 -0.90
CA GLY A 38 3.00 8.14 -1.49
C GLY A 38 1.64 8.77 -1.67
N VAL A 39 1.53 10.06 -1.34
CA VAL A 39 0.32 10.88 -1.51
C VAL A 39 0.71 12.21 -2.17
N ASP A 40 -0.23 12.83 -2.87
CA ASP A 40 -0.07 14.16 -3.43
C ASP A 40 -0.55 15.20 -2.41
N VAL A 41 0.37 16.03 -1.94
CA VAL A 41 0.10 17.16 -1.07
C VAL A 41 0.44 18.42 -1.85
N HIS A 42 -0.58 19.13 -2.32
CA HIS A 42 -0.44 20.37 -3.09
C HIS A 42 0.47 20.23 -4.34
N GLY A 43 0.31 19.16 -5.12
CA GLY A 43 1.09 18.90 -6.33
C GLY A 43 2.48 18.32 -6.08
N VAL A 44 2.83 18.04 -4.82
CA VAL A 44 4.09 17.43 -4.44
C VAL A 44 3.82 16.02 -3.90
N THR A 45 4.49 15.03 -4.48
CA THR A 45 4.45 13.67 -3.92
C THR A 45 5.21 13.64 -2.60
N LYS A 46 4.48 13.37 -1.51
CA LYS A 46 5.00 13.12 -0.17
C LYS A 46 4.91 11.63 0.15
N LYS A 47 5.90 11.10 0.87
CA LYS A 47 5.87 9.73 1.37
C LYS A 47 5.53 9.80 2.84
N VAL A 48 4.41 9.22 3.23
CA VAL A 48 4.01 9.14 4.63
C VAL A 48 4.97 8.21 5.36
N ASP A 49 5.40 8.58 6.56
CA ASP A 49 6.41 7.82 7.30
C ASP A 49 5.90 6.43 7.66
N VAL A 50 4.73 6.33 8.27
CA VAL A 50 4.04 5.04 8.50
C VAL A 50 2.57 5.20 8.15
N VAL A 51 2.00 4.18 7.50
CA VAL A 51 0.55 4.04 7.35
C VAL A 51 0.10 2.68 7.86
N ALA A 52 -1.13 2.62 8.34
CA ALA A 52 -1.76 1.40 8.79
C ALA A 52 -3.21 1.33 8.28
N PHE A 53 -3.64 0.15 7.87
CA PHE A 53 -4.97 -0.08 7.31
C PHE A 53 -5.62 -1.31 7.93
N LYS A 54 -6.93 -1.23 8.17
CA LYS A 54 -7.72 -2.35 8.68
C LYS A 54 -9.15 -2.28 8.15
N GLY A 55 -9.68 -3.41 7.69
CA GLY A 55 -11.08 -3.51 7.30
C GLY A 55 -11.95 -3.85 8.51
N ILE A 56 -13.05 -3.11 8.72
CA ILE A 56 -14.04 -3.37 9.76
C ILE A 56 -15.43 -3.16 9.18
N ASN A 57 -16.28 -4.20 9.15
CA ASN A 57 -17.69 -4.11 8.76
C ASN A 57 -17.93 -3.29 7.47
N ASP A 58 -17.25 -3.66 6.38
CA ASP A 58 -17.26 -2.96 5.08
C ASP A 58 -16.67 -1.54 5.05
N GLU A 59 -16.18 -1.05 6.19
CA GLU A 59 -15.42 0.19 6.30
C GLU A 59 -13.91 -0.06 6.34
N LEU A 60 -13.16 1.00 6.07
CA LEU A 60 -11.69 0.98 6.07
C LEU A 60 -11.18 2.01 7.08
N GLU A 61 -10.58 1.50 8.15
CA GLU A 61 -9.72 2.31 9.01
C GLU A 61 -8.40 2.57 8.29
N ALA A 62 -7.97 3.83 8.32
CA ALA A 62 -6.74 4.29 7.68
C ALA A 62 -6.05 5.31 8.55
N GLU A 63 -4.86 4.95 9.03
CA GLU A 63 -4.07 5.77 9.93
C GLU A 63 -2.77 6.18 9.26
N ALA A 64 -2.35 7.42 9.50
CA ALA A 64 -1.05 7.95 9.08
C ALA A 64 -0.25 8.43 10.29
N VAL A 65 1.06 8.26 10.25
CA VAL A 65 1.98 8.72 11.29
C VAL A 65 3.09 9.52 10.63
N GLU A 66 3.35 10.72 11.13
CA GLU A 66 4.55 11.50 10.83
C GLU A 66 5.53 11.38 12.01
N CYS A 67 6.79 11.06 11.72
CA CYS A 67 7.79 10.79 12.74
C CYS A 67 8.85 11.90 12.79
N LYS A 68 9.30 12.23 14.00
CA LYS A 68 10.47 13.12 14.23
C LYS A 68 11.34 12.52 15.32
N LEU A 69 12.65 12.56 15.12
CA LEU A 69 13.60 12.13 16.15
C LEU A 69 13.76 13.22 17.20
N GLY A 70 13.77 12.82 18.46
CA GLY A 70 13.96 13.72 19.57
C GLY A 70 13.12 13.33 20.77
N ARG A 71 13.64 13.67 21.95
CA ARG A 71 13.06 13.32 23.26
C ARG A 71 12.35 14.49 23.92
N THR A 72 12.15 15.57 23.17
CA THR A 72 11.62 16.83 23.66
C THR A 72 10.49 17.30 22.75
N TRP A 73 9.66 18.21 23.28
CA TRP A 73 8.52 18.79 22.58
C TRP A 73 8.86 19.40 21.21
N GLU A 74 10.08 19.91 21.00
CA GLU A 74 10.50 20.53 19.74
C GLU A 74 10.35 19.55 18.56
N ALA A 75 10.73 18.28 18.75
CA ALA A 75 10.58 17.25 17.72
C ALA A 75 9.10 17.02 17.36
N ALA A 76 8.23 16.98 18.36
CA ALA A 76 6.79 16.84 18.13
C ALA A 76 6.24 18.08 17.39
N GLY A 77 6.71 19.27 17.74
CA GLY A 77 6.39 20.54 17.08
C GLY A 77 6.78 20.57 15.60
N GLU A 78 7.96 20.08 15.26
CA GLU A 78 8.45 20.00 13.87
C GLU A 78 7.59 19.06 12.99
N ALA A 79 6.96 18.04 13.58
CA ALA A 79 6.10 17.10 12.84
C ALA A 79 4.74 17.71 12.44
N ILE A 80 4.25 18.72 13.18
CA ILE A 80 2.87 19.22 13.08
C ILE A 80 2.52 19.66 11.67
N GLY A 81 3.43 20.37 10.99
CA GLY A 81 3.18 20.89 9.65
C GLY A 81 2.90 19.78 8.63
N GLN A 82 3.62 18.65 8.72
CA GLN A 82 3.40 17.52 7.82
C GLN A 82 2.21 16.66 8.25
N ALA A 83 2.05 16.41 9.56
CA ALA A 83 0.92 15.65 10.10
C ALA A 83 -0.43 16.32 9.75
N THR A 84 -0.54 17.64 9.92
CA THR A 84 -1.74 18.40 9.54
C THR A 84 -2.00 18.40 8.04
N ALA A 85 -0.97 18.27 7.20
CA ALA A 85 -1.16 18.10 5.76
C ALA A 85 -1.76 16.73 5.42
N TYR A 86 -1.36 15.67 6.14
CA TYR A 86 -1.94 14.32 5.95
C TYR A 86 -3.38 14.21 6.44
N GLN A 87 -3.81 15.02 7.42
CA GLN A 87 -5.19 15.06 7.90
C GLN A 87 -6.21 15.31 6.77
N ARG A 88 -5.80 15.93 5.66
CA ARG A 88 -6.65 16.11 4.48
C ARG A 88 -7.07 14.79 3.83
N MET A 89 -6.25 13.75 3.94
CA MET A 89 -6.42 12.47 3.26
C MET A 89 -6.59 11.29 4.20
N PHE A 90 -6.25 11.42 5.48
CA PHE A 90 -6.40 10.37 6.48
C PHE A 90 -7.34 10.84 7.58
N PRO A 91 -8.35 10.04 7.97
CA PRO A 91 -9.25 10.40 9.06
C PRO A 91 -8.48 10.52 10.37
N GLU A 92 -7.53 9.62 10.61
CA GLU A 92 -6.73 9.55 11.82
C GLU A 92 -5.25 9.77 11.50
N VAL A 93 -4.64 10.74 12.19
CA VAL A 93 -3.23 11.09 12.01
C VAL A 93 -2.54 11.26 13.36
N TYR A 94 -1.35 10.66 13.48
CA TYR A 94 -0.52 10.72 14.66
C TYR A 94 0.79 11.46 14.38
N VAL A 95 1.32 12.08 15.42
CA VAL A 95 2.73 12.45 15.52
C VAL A 95 3.44 11.41 16.39
N ALA A 96 4.64 10.99 15.98
CA ALA A 96 5.45 10.04 16.75
C ALA A 96 6.88 10.54 17.00
N THR A 97 7.31 10.54 18.28
CA THR A 97 8.68 10.92 18.68
C THR A 97 9.16 10.09 19.87
N GLU A 98 10.40 10.31 20.34
CA GLU A 98 10.91 9.67 21.56
C GLU A 98 10.54 10.45 22.85
N ALA A 99 9.84 11.59 22.74
CA ALA A 99 9.44 12.36 23.90
C ALA A 99 8.34 11.62 24.70
N SER A 100 8.52 11.51 26.01
CA SER A 100 7.43 11.09 26.90
C SER A 100 6.33 12.16 26.96
N GLU A 101 5.15 11.79 27.45
CA GLU A 101 4.01 12.72 27.61
C GLU A 101 4.40 13.98 28.40
N ASP A 102 5.05 13.81 29.56
CA ASP A 102 5.54 14.93 30.39
C ASP A 102 6.50 15.87 29.64
N ASN A 103 7.18 15.38 28.61
CA ASN A 103 8.15 16.14 27.82
C ASN A 103 7.53 16.89 26.63
N LEU A 104 6.23 16.72 26.37
CA LEU A 104 5.50 17.44 25.31
C LEU A 104 5.15 18.88 25.68
N LYS A 105 5.04 19.20 26.97
CA LYS A 105 4.71 20.56 27.46
C LYS A 105 3.48 21.13 26.72
N HIS A 106 3.60 22.34 26.16
CA HIS A 106 2.53 23.03 25.45
C HIS A 106 2.18 22.38 24.10
N VAL A 107 3.05 21.55 23.52
CA VAL A 107 2.79 20.89 22.23
C VAL A 107 1.67 19.86 22.36
N GLU A 108 1.50 19.23 23.52
CA GLU A 108 0.39 18.30 23.75
C GLU A 108 -0.96 18.96 23.50
N SER A 109 -1.19 20.13 24.11
CA SER A 109 -2.41 20.91 23.92
C SER A 109 -2.62 21.27 22.44
N LEU A 110 -1.55 21.61 21.72
CA LEU A 110 -1.63 21.95 20.31
C LEU A 110 -2.00 20.72 19.45
N LEU A 111 -1.39 19.56 19.70
CA LEU A 111 -1.74 18.30 19.01
C LEU A 111 -3.22 17.97 19.20
N ARG A 112 -3.71 18.02 20.44
CA ARG A 112 -5.13 17.77 20.76
C ARG A 112 -6.07 18.76 20.10
N GLN A 113 -5.75 20.05 20.11
CA GLN A 113 -6.54 21.10 19.44
C GLN A 113 -6.60 20.91 17.92
N LEU A 114 -5.53 20.37 17.33
CA LEU A 114 -5.48 20.07 15.90
C LEU A 114 -6.14 18.74 15.52
N GLY A 115 -6.54 17.92 16.50
CA GLY A 115 -7.10 16.59 16.28
C GLY A 115 -6.06 15.54 15.88
N LEU A 116 -4.80 15.73 16.29
CA LEU A 116 -3.72 14.77 16.08
C LEU A 116 -3.58 13.86 17.30
N GLY A 117 -3.32 12.58 17.06
CA GLY A 117 -2.91 11.63 18.09
C GLY A 117 -1.41 11.70 18.35
N TYR A 118 -0.94 11.04 19.42
CA TYR A 118 0.47 10.98 19.75
C TYR A 118 0.92 9.58 20.14
N ILE A 119 2.05 9.17 19.54
CA ILE A 119 2.72 7.90 19.82
C ILE A 119 4.12 8.20 20.36
N MET A 120 4.41 7.72 21.57
CA MET A 120 5.76 7.71 22.10
C MET A 120 6.50 6.47 21.57
N VAL A 121 7.69 6.67 21.05
CA VAL A 121 8.56 5.60 20.55
C VAL A 121 9.77 5.46 21.48
N GLY A 122 9.79 4.36 22.24
CA GLY A 122 10.96 3.92 22.98
C GLY A 122 11.92 3.11 22.09
N LYS A 123 12.96 2.55 22.71
CA LYS A 123 14.04 1.83 22.00
C LYS A 123 13.53 0.71 21.07
N ASP A 124 12.55 -0.07 21.53
CA ASP A 124 12.03 -1.24 20.82
C ASP A 124 10.48 -1.34 20.87
N LYS A 125 9.81 -0.31 21.40
CA LYS A 125 8.34 -0.28 21.55
C LYS A 125 7.79 1.08 21.14
N ALA A 126 6.63 1.06 20.49
CA ALA A 126 5.80 2.25 20.32
C ALA A 126 4.54 2.09 21.19
N GLU A 127 4.10 3.20 21.76
CA GLU A 127 2.98 3.27 22.69
C GLU A 127 2.15 4.51 22.34
N GLU A 128 0.87 4.30 22.06
CA GLU A 128 -0.07 5.40 21.91
C GLU A 128 -0.33 6.02 23.28
N ILE A 129 -0.06 7.31 23.39
CA ILE A 129 -0.29 8.07 24.62
C ILE A 129 -1.70 8.67 24.61
N PHE A 130 -2.11 9.21 23.46
CA PHE A 130 -3.48 9.61 23.23
C PHE A 130 -3.89 9.44 21.76
N PRO A 131 -5.15 9.05 21.50
CA PRO A 131 -5.66 8.89 20.15
C PRO A 131 -5.90 10.26 19.48
N PRO A 132 -6.03 10.30 18.14
CA PRO A 132 -6.51 11.45 17.42
C PRO A 132 -7.96 11.76 17.81
N SER A 133 -8.35 13.01 17.68
CA SER A 133 -9.74 13.44 17.88
C SER A 133 -10.34 13.87 16.54
N HIS A 134 -11.50 14.53 16.57
CA HIS A 134 -12.22 14.89 15.35
C HIS A 134 -11.36 15.71 14.36
N ASN A 135 -11.17 15.17 13.16
CA ASN A 135 -10.37 15.77 12.11
C ASN A 135 -11.22 16.64 11.17
N ILE A 136 -11.24 17.95 11.43
CA ILE A 136 -11.98 18.93 10.62
C ILE A 136 -11.39 19.17 9.22
N ARG A 137 -10.15 18.73 8.96
CA ARG A 137 -9.44 18.95 7.68
C ARG A 137 -9.68 17.82 6.68
N PHE A 138 -10.28 16.73 7.13
CA PHE A 138 -10.50 15.53 6.34
C PHE A 138 -11.34 15.81 5.09
N ASN A 139 -10.83 15.40 3.95
CA ASN A 139 -11.50 15.50 2.67
C ASN A 139 -11.79 14.10 2.13
N GLN A 140 -13.05 13.68 2.22
CA GLN A 140 -13.51 12.36 1.78
C GLN A 140 -13.10 12.03 0.35
N LYS A 141 -13.21 13.00 -0.57
CA LYS A 141 -12.88 12.78 -1.99
C LYS A 141 -11.40 12.53 -2.20
N GLU A 142 -10.53 13.22 -1.45
CA GLU A 142 -9.09 12.96 -1.52
C GLU A 142 -8.69 11.65 -0.85
N TYR A 143 -9.33 11.31 0.27
CA TYR A 143 -9.17 9.99 0.89
C TYR A 143 -9.54 8.87 -0.08
N GLU A 144 -10.70 8.94 -0.73
CA GLU A 144 -11.15 7.94 -1.69
C GLU A 144 -10.16 7.77 -2.85
N LEU A 145 -9.72 8.90 -3.41
CA LEU A 145 -8.88 8.93 -4.60
C LEU A 145 -7.43 8.52 -4.30
N GLN A 146 -6.88 8.95 -3.16
CA GLN A 146 -5.46 8.82 -2.82
C GLN A 146 -5.17 7.67 -1.85
N VAL A 147 -6.08 7.33 -0.94
CA VAL A 147 -5.83 6.41 0.17
C VAL A 147 -6.66 5.14 0.02
N LYS A 148 -7.99 5.25 0.04
CA LYS A 148 -8.93 4.12 0.11
C LYS A 148 -8.66 3.06 -0.94
N GLY A 149 -8.61 3.44 -2.22
CA GLY A 149 -8.39 2.47 -3.31
C GLY A 149 -7.04 1.73 -3.21
N LYS A 150 -5.97 2.42 -2.79
CA LYS A 150 -4.67 1.77 -2.57
C LYS A 150 -4.69 0.83 -1.37
N ALA A 151 -5.29 1.25 -0.27
CA ALA A 151 -5.41 0.47 0.95
C ALA A 151 -6.26 -0.79 0.74
N ILE A 152 -7.40 -0.68 0.05
CA ILE A 152 -8.23 -1.84 -0.36
C ILE A 152 -7.40 -2.81 -1.20
N ALA A 153 -6.62 -2.31 -2.16
CA ALA A 153 -5.76 -3.17 -2.97
C ALA A 153 -4.74 -3.93 -2.10
N LEU A 154 -4.09 -3.24 -1.15
CA LEU A 154 -3.12 -3.84 -0.23
C LEU A 154 -3.76 -4.92 0.64
N LEU A 155 -4.88 -4.60 1.28
CA LEU A 155 -5.61 -5.51 2.17
C LEU A 155 -6.14 -6.73 1.42
N ALA A 156 -6.84 -6.53 0.31
CA ALA A 156 -7.37 -7.63 -0.49
C ALA A 156 -6.24 -8.50 -1.06
N GLY A 157 -5.13 -7.90 -1.49
CA GLY A 157 -3.97 -8.63 -1.94
C GLY A 157 -3.33 -9.47 -0.83
N TYR A 158 -3.20 -8.90 0.37
CA TYR A 158 -2.68 -9.59 1.55
C TYR A 158 -3.58 -10.76 1.97
N GLU A 159 -4.90 -10.56 1.99
CA GLU A 159 -5.89 -11.57 2.36
C GLU A 159 -5.97 -12.72 1.34
N VAL A 160 -6.08 -12.40 0.05
CA VAL A 160 -6.29 -13.39 -1.01
C VAL A 160 -5.01 -14.17 -1.34
N LEU A 161 -3.85 -13.50 -1.38
CA LEU A 161 -2.59 -14.14 -1.79
C LEU A 161 -1.78 -14.66 -0.60
N GLY A 162 -2.04 -14.16 0.61
CA GLY A 162 -1.26 -14.47 1.80
C GLY A 162 0.11 -13.77 1.84
N ILE A 163 0.64 -13.57 3.05
CA ILE A 163 1.89 -12.84 3.29
C ILE A 163 3.10 -13.40 2.52
N ASP A 164 3.15 -14.70 2.30
CA ASP A 164 4.29 -15.38 1.69
C ASP A 164 4.29 -15.35 0.17
N ASN A 165 3.16 -14.99 -0.46
CA ASN A 165 2.99 -14.98 -1.91
C ASN A 165 2.50 -13.63 -2.47
N PHE A 166 2.30 -12.63 -1.61
CA PHE A 166 1.91 -11.28 -1.98
C PHE A 166 3.13 -10.39 -2.32
N GLN A 167 3.03 -9.63 -3.42
CA GLN A 167 3.94 -8.51 -3.70
C GLN A 167 3.21 -7.29 -4.21
N PHE A 168 3.73 -6.11 -3.86
CA PHE A 168 3.25 -4.82 -4.30
C PHE A 168 4.38 -3.86 -4.67
N GLY A 169 4.04 -2.84 -5.45
CA GLY A 169 4.94 -1.77 -5.85
C GLY A 169 4.17 -0.55 -6.29
N ARG A 170 4.88 0.55 -6.55
CA ARG A 170 4.31 1.85 -6.94
C ARG A 170 3.39 2.48 -5.89
N ALA A 171 3.30 1.92 -4.68
CA ALA A 171 2.56 2.55 -3.60
C ALA A 171 3.14 3.94 -3.25
N ASP A 172 4.41 4.19 -3.64
CA ASP A 172 5.12 5.47 -3.49
C ASP A 172 4.62 6.56 -4.46
N LYS A 173 3.79 6.18 -5.44
CA LYS A 173 3.16 7.10 -6.38
C LYS A 173 1.75 7.44 -5.90
N PRO A 174 1.35 8.72 -5.95
CA PRO A 174 -0.04 9.09 -5.71
C PRO A 174 -0.96 8.35 -6.69
N TYR A 175 -2.15 8.01 -6.22
CA TYR A 175 -3.22 7.38 -7.01
C TYR A 175 -2.92 5.99 -7.57
N GLN A 176 -1.74 5.41 -7.30
CA GLN A 176 -1.30 4.19 -7.96
C GLN A 176 -0.84 3.14 -6.97
N ILE A 177 -1.21 1.90 -7.24
CA ILE A 177 -0.54 0.75 -6.69
C ILE A 177 -0.62 -0.39 -7.69
N TRP A 178 0.43 -1.20 -7.72
CA TRP A 178 0.44 -2.47 -8.42
C TRP A 178 0.69 -3.58 -7.39
N LEU A 179 0.00 -4.70 -7.54
CA LEU A 179 0.20 -5.91 -6.77
C LEU A 179 0.16 -7.15 -7.66
N SER A 180 0.78 -8.23 -7.19
CA SER A 180 0.85 -9.50 -7.87
C SER A 180 1.10 -10.65 -6.89
N SER A 181 0.81 -11.87 -7.33
CA SER A 181 1.44 -13.06 -6.74
C SER A 181 2.96 -13.05 -6.96
N LEU A 182 3.73 -13.69 -6.08
CA LEU A 182 5.19 -13.88 -6.23
C LEU A 182 5.52 -14.84 -7.36
N GLU A 183 4.71 -15.88 -7.51
CA GLU A 183 4.74 -16.67 -8.74
C GLU A 183 4.47 -15.72 -9.92
N ALA A 184 5.41 -15.66 -10.85
CA ALA A 184 5.53 -14.58 -11.82
C ALA A 184 4.22 -14.25 -12.56
N CYS A 185 3.52 -13.24 -12.03
CA CYS A 185 2.38 -12.54 -12.63
C CYS A 185 1.15 -13.40 -12.96
N ASN A 186 0.83 -14.42 -12.18
CA ASN A 186 -0.39 -15.21 -12.43
C ASN A 186 -1.66 -14.50 -12.01
N ILE A 187 -1.63 -13.75 -10.91
CA ILE A 187 -2.71 -12.84 -10.52
C ILE A 187 -2.06 -11.49 -10.28
N THR A 188 -2.64 -10.45 -10.86
CA THR A 188 -2.18 -9.07 -10.75
C THR A 188 -3.37 -8.18 -10.46
N CYS A 189 -3.14 -7.13 -9.68
CA CYS A 189 -4.07 -6.02 -9.57
C CYS A 189 -3.29 -4.71 -9.74
N SER A 190 -3.85 -3.77 -10.46
CA SER A 190 -3.39 -2.39 -10.47
C SER A 190 -4.56 -1.50 -10.09
N TYR A 191 -4.32 -0.54 -9.21
CA TYR A 191 -5.23 0.57 -9.00
C TYR A 191 -4.59 1.83 -9.59
N ASN A 192 -5.38 2.62 -10.33
CA ASN A 192 -4.96 3.90 -10.87
C ASN A 192 -6.15 4.86 -10.93
N LYS A 193 -6.12 5.96 -10.16
CA LYS A 193 -7.11 7.04 -10.17
C LYS A 193 -8.57 6.55 -10.15
N GLY A 194 -8.91 5.72 -9.15
CA GLY A 194 -10.28 5.21 -8.97
C GLY A 194 -10.63 3.97 -9.78
N VAL A 195 -9.70 3.42 -10.58
CA VAL A 195 -9.98 2.24 -11.42
C VAL A 195 -9.11 1.07 -11.00
N PHE A 196 -9.75 -0.08 -10.77
CA PHE A 196 -9.09 -1.34 -10.51
C PHE A 196 -8.95 -2.17 -11.80
N TRP A 197 -7.78 -2.76 -11.95
CA TRP A 197 -7.38 -3.59 -13.08
C TRP A 197 -6.91 -4.92 -12.53
N PHE A 198 -7.75 -5.94 -12.56
CA PHE A 198 -7.35 -7.29 -12.20
C PHE A 198 -6.92 -8.03 -13.44
N GLY A 199 -5.90 -8.87 -13.35
CA GLY A 199 -5.44 -9.61 -14.50
C GLY A 199 -4.80 -10.93 -14.14
N SER A 200 -4.99 -11.92 -15.01
CA SER A 200 -4.29 -13.20 -14.93
C SER A 200 -3.50 -13.47 -16.21
N ASN A 201 -2.29 -14.00 -16.04
CA ASN A 201 -1.43 -14.40 -17.13
C ASN A 201 -1.78 -15.83 -17.58
N LEU A 202 -2.43 -15.95 -18.74
CA LEU A 202 -2.93 -17.24 -19.22
C LEU A 202 -1.85 -18.13 -19.86
N GLU A 203 -0.63 -17.63 -20.03
CA GLU A 203 0.45 -18.40 -20.65
C GLU A 203 1.13 -19.37 -19.69
N LYS A 204 0.94 -19.14 -18.39
CA LYS A 204 1.36 -20.04 -17.34
C LYS A 204 0.31 -21.12 -17.18
N LYS A 205 0.28 -22.06 -18.15
CA LYS A 205 -0.71 -23.14 -18.21
C LYS A 205 -0.85 -23.86 -16.89
N GLU A 206 0.27 -24.20 -16.25
CA GLU A 206 0.29 -24.92 -14.98
C GLU A 206 -0.43 -24.14 -13.86
N ALA A 207 -0.30 -22.81 -13.87
CA ALA A 207 -0.94 -21.96 -12.90
C ALA A 207 -2.43 -21.74 -13.19
N VAL A 208 -2.78 -21.57 -14.47
CA VAL A 208 -4.18 -21.52 -14.93
C VAL A 208 -4.87 -22.83 -14.54
N GLU A 209 -4.29 -23.98 -14.87
CA GLU A 209 -4.80 -25.29 -14.51
C GLU A 209 -4.95 -25.42 -13.00
N ARG A 210 -3.96 -25.01 -12.20
CA ARG A 210 -4.06 -25.07 -10.73
C ARG A 210 -5.16 -24.19 -10.16
N ILE A 211 -5.40 -23.01 -10.74
CA ILE A 211 -6.48 -22.09 -10.30
C ILE A 211 -7.84 -22.64 -10.71
N PHE A 212 -8.01 -22.95 -11.99
CA PHE A 212 -9.31 -23.29 -12.57
C PHE A 212 -9.70 -24.76 -12.40
N SER A 213 -8.77 -25.68 -12.12
CA SER A 213 -9.09 -27.10 -11.82
C SER A 213 -9.93 -27.27 -10.55
N LYS A 214 -9.89 -26.29 -9.65
CA LYS A 214 -10.61 -26.31 -8.37
C LYS A 214 -11.97 -25.62 -8.44
N ILE A 215 -12.25 -24.88 -9.51
CA ILE A 215 -13.45 -24.06 -9.64
C ILE A 215 -14.38 -24.73 -10.65
N LYS A 216 -15.63 -24.98 -10.28
CA LYS A 216 -16.60 -25.51 -11.26
C LYS A 216 -16.94 -24.41 -12.26
N ALA A 217 -17.03 -24.77 -13.55
CA ALA A 217 -17.34 -23.79 -14.60
C ALA A 217 -18.64 -23.01 -14.33
N LYS A 218 -19.66 -23.68 -13.76
CA LYS A 218 -20.92 -23.03 -13.37
C LYS A 218 -20.72 -22.00 -12.25
N GLU A 219 -19.95 -22.33 -11.21
CA GLU A 219 -19.66 -21.40 -10.10
C GLU A 219 -18.93 -20.16 -10.61
N LEU A 220 -17.96 -20.34 -11.53
CA LEU A 220 -17.28 -19.22 -12.18
C LEU A 220 -18.25 -18.38 -13.03
N TYR A 221 -19.10 -19.02 -13.82
CA TYR A 221 -20.10 -18.33 -14.63
C TYR A 221 -21.06 -17.51 -13.76
N ASP A 222 -21.63 -18.11 -12.72
CA ASP A 222 -22.57 -17.45 -11.81
C ASP A 222 -21.91 -16.25 -11.12
N LEU A 223 -20.64 -16.39 -10.70
CA LEU A 223 -19.86 -15.29 -10.12
C LEU A 223 -19.63 -14.17 -11.11
N LEU A 224 -19.21 -14.48 -12.34
CA LEU A 224 -18.94 -13.47 -13.37
C LEU A 224 -20.22 -12.80 -13.88
N HIS A 225 -21.32 -13.56 -13.99
CA HIS A 225 -22.62 -13.06 -14.43
C HIS A 225 -23.29 -12.17 -13.38
N GLY A 226 -23.04 -12.42 -12.09
CA GLY A 226 -23.53 -11.61 -10.99
C GLY A 226 -22.81 -10.27 -10.81
N LEU A 227 -21.72 -10.01 -11.55
CA LEU A 227 -21.01 -8.73 -11.47
C LEU A 227 -21.82 -7.60 -12.12
N SER A 228 -21.66 -6.38 -11.59
CA SER A 228 -22.33 -5.21 -12.17
C SER A 228 -21.85 -4.96 -13.61
N SER A 229 -22.68 -4.31 -14.41
CA SER A 229 -22.33 -3.91 -15.79
C SER A 229 -21.18 -2.91 -15.88
N GLU A 230 -20.71 -2.38 -14.74
CA GLU A 230 -19.54 -1.50 -14.68
C GLU A 230 -18.23 -2.28 -14.80
N TYR A 231 -18.27 -3.60 -14.56
CA TYR A 231 -17.15 -4.48 -14.81
C TYR A 231 -17.03 -4.82 -16.29
N ARG A 232 -15.80 -4.77 -16.82
CA ARG A 232 -15.51 -5.13 -18.21
C ARG A 232 -14.51 -6.26 -18.27
N PHE A 233 -14.81 -7.26 -19.08
CA PHE A 233 -13.94 -8.40 -19.33
C PHE A 233 -13.31 -8.29 -20.70
N TRP A 234 -12.00 -8.50 -20.77
CA TRP A 234 -11.35 -8.72 -22.06
C TRP A 234 -10.19 -9.68 -21.97
N LEU A 235 -9.94 -10.33 -23.10
CA LEU A 235 -8.74 -11.10 -23.35
C LEU A 235 -7.79 -10.27 -24.21
N ALA A 236 -6.65 -9.88 -23.67
CA ALA A 236 -5.64 -9.08 -24.36
C ALA A 236 -4.40 -9.91 -24.67
N LYS A 237 -3.92 -9.82 -25.92
CA LYS A 237 -2.63 -10.36 -26.33
C LYS A 237 -1.61 -9.22 -26.43
N PHE A 238 -0.67 -9.13 -25.50
CA PHE A 238 0.42 -8.17 -25.49
C PHE A 238 1.60 -8.71 -26.32
N ALA A 239 1.92 -8.06 -27.43
CA ALA A 239 2.99 -8.51 -28.34
C ALA A 239 4.43 -8.27 -27.81
N LEU A 240 4.61 -7.76 -26.58
CA LEU A 240 5.89 -7.24 -26.12
C LEU A 240 6.16 -7.56 -24.64
N TYR A 241 6.71 -8.74 -24.36
CA TYR A 241 7.55 -8.91 -23.17
C TYR A 241 8.75 -9.79 -23.52
N ARG A 242 9.90 -9.14 -23.75
CA ARG A 242 11.19 -9.83 -23.76
C ARG A 242 11.66 -9.91 -22.31
N PRO A 243 11.66 -11.08 -21.64
CA PRO A 243 12.25 -11.17 -20.31
C PRO A 243 13.70 -10.69 -20.37
N LYS A 244 14.10 -9.76 -19.48
CA LYS A 244 15.45 -9.18 -19.39
C LYS A 244 16.58 -10.19 -19.10
N LYS A 245 16.31 -11.50 -19.13
CA LYS A 245 17.32 -12.56 -18.95
C LYS A 245 18.33 -12.68 -20.10
N TYR A 246 18.17 -11.92 -21.19
CA TYR A 246 19.03 -12.00 -22.38
C TYR A 246 20.03 -10.84 -22.57
N ILE A 247 20.20 -9.93 -21.60
CA ILE A 247 21.15 -8.80 -21.73
C ILE A 247 22.53 -9.09 -21.11
N GLN A 248 22.71 -10.17 -20.34
CA GLN A 248 24.01 -10.52 -19.76
C GLN A 248 24.86 -11.51 -20.58
N ARG A 249 24.43 -11.93 -21.79
CA ARG A 249 25.18 -12.91 -22.60
C ARG A 249 25.34 -12.61 -24.10
N SER A 250 25.00 -11.42 -24.56
CA SER A 250 24.98 -11.08 -26.00
C SER A 250 25.97 -9.96 -26.37
N TYR A 251 27.16 -10.00 -25.77
CA TYR A 251 28.39 -9.46 -26.38
C TYR A 251 29.38 -10.60 -26.61
N SER A 252 28.98 -11.59 -27.38
CA SER A 252 29.89 -12.46 -28.13
C SER A 252 29.04 -13.43 -28.96
N ASN A 253 28.98 -13.14 -30.25
CA ASN A 253 28.64 -14.07 -31.33
C ASN A 253 27.15 -14.45 -31.52
N ALA A 254 26.79 -14.34 -32.81
CA ALA A 254 25.88 -15.19 -33.56
C ALA A 254 24.49 -14.63 -33.94
N LYS A 255 24.18 -14.94 -35.19
CA LYS A 255 23.05 -14.56 -36.04
C LYS A 255 21.74 -15.20 -35.57
N THR A 256 20.65 -14.54 -35.93
CA THR A 256 19.30 -15.09 -36.25
C THR A 256 18.80 -16.29 -35.45
N ASP A 257 17.83 -16.05 -34.56
CA ASP A 257 16.49 -16.59 -34.73
C ASP A 257 15.47 -15.78 -33.92
N SER A 258 14.48 -15.24 -34.63
CA SER A 258 13.38 -14.46 -34.07
C SER A 258 12.25 -15.38 -33.63
N GLN A 259 12.24 -15.81 -32.37
CA GLN A 259 11.02 -16.31 -31.74
C GLN A 259 10.33 -15.17 -30.97
N ASN A 260 9.29 -14.61 -31.59
CA ASN A 260 8.37 -13.67 -30.97
C ASN A 260 7.44 -14.42 -30.00
N GLY A 261 7.79 -14.43 -28.72
CA GLY A 261 6.87 -14.78 -27.65
C GLY A 261 5.88 -13.64 -27.42
N SER A 262 4.65 -13.81 -27.89
CA SER A 262 3.51 -12.95 -27.54
C SER A 262 2.91 -13.38 -26.21
N PHE A 263 2.40 -12.45 -25.39
CA PHE A 263 1.76 -12.69 -24.09
C PHE A 263 0.24 -12.62 -24.15
N LYS A 264 -0.53 -13.59 -23.64
CA LYS A 264 -1.99 -13.49 -23.44
C LYS A 264 -2.34 -13.24 -21.96
N ARG A 265 -3.10 -12.18 -21.67
CA ARG A 265 -3.66 -11.88 -20.35
C ARG A 265 -5.18 -11.77 -20.43
N LEU A 266 -5.88 -12.36 -19.46
CA LEU A 266 -7.25 -11.97 -19.15
C LEU A 266 -7.18 -10.76 -18.23
N ILE A 267 -7.88 -9.68 -18.55
CA ILE A 267 -7.98 -8.50 -17.70
C ILE A 267 -9.45 -8.24 -17.44
N MET A 268 -9.76 -8.03 -16.16
CA MET A 268 -11.04 -7.61 -15.67
C MET A 268 -10.89 -6.17 -15.15
N LEU A 269 -11.71 -5.27 -15.65
CA LEU A 269 -11.86 -3.94 -15.11
C LEU A 269 -13.04 -3.89 -14.18
N GLY A 270 -12.89 -3.16 -13.09
CA GLY A 270 -14.00 -2.64 -12.31
C GLY A 270 -13.82 -1.15 -12.10
N LYS A 271 -14.89 -0.39 -12.29
CA LYS A 271 -15.03 0.93 -11.70
C LYS A 271 -15.82 0.71 -10.40
N MET A 272 -15.28 1.16 -9.28
CA MET A 272 -16.02 1.25 -8.02
C MET A 272 -16.49 2.69 -7.82
#